data_AF-A0A7K2VRA4-F1
#
_entry.id   AF-A0A7K2VRA4-F1
#
_cell.length_a   1.000
_cell.length_b   1.000
_cell.length_c   1.000
_cell.angle_alpha   90.00
_cell.angle_beta   90.00
_cell.angle_gamma   90.00
#
_symmetry.space_group_name_H-M   'P 1'
#
loop_
_entity.id
_entity.type
_entity.pdbx_description
1 polymer ?
#
loop_
_entity_poly.entity_id
_entity_poly.type
_entity_poly.pdbx_seq_one_letter_code
_entity_poly.pdbx_strand_id
1 'polypeptide(L)' 'EMIRVNHYGPDATGQVVRRALAALGTALAAQGLTVDPEAAMAAVDEFVL' A
#
# COMPACT_ATOMS: atom_id res chain seq x y z
N GLU A 1 4.56 13.80 -6.72
CA GLU A 1 4.94 14.01 -5.30
C GLU A 1 4.64 12.72 -4.54
N MET A 2 5.53 12.28 -3.65
CA MET A 2 5.41 10.96 -3.00
C MET A 2 4.98 11.13 -1.54
N ILE A 3 3.89 10.50 -1.14
CA ILE A 3 3.43 10.47 0.26
C ILE A 3 3.98 9.22 0.92
N ARG A 4 4.77 9.37 1.98
CA ARG A 4 5.27 8.26 2.80
C ARG A 4 4.35 8.06 4.00
N VAL A 5 3.71 6.91 4.09
CA VAL A 5 2.91 6.49 5.24
C VAL A 5 3.67 5.37 5.95
N ASN A 6 4.01 5.56 7.23
CA ASN A 6 4.67 4.53 8.01
C ASN A 6 3.71 4.00 9.07
N HIS A 7 3.70 2.68 9.26
CA HIS A 7 3.02 2.03 10.37
C HIS A 7 4.07 1.43 11.30
N TYR A 8 3.94 1.65 12.61
CA TYR A 8 4.91 1.22 13.63
C TYR A 8 4.22 0.45 14.74
N GLY A 9 4.97 -0.45 15.38
CA GLY A 9 4.49 -1.28 16.49
C GLY A 9 4.30 -2.75 16.11
N PRO A 10 3.90 -3.61 17.06
CA PRO A 10 3.79 -5.06 16.85
C PRO A 10 2.76 -5.45 15.77
N ASP A 11 1.79 -4.58 15.48
CA ASP A 11 0.78 -4.81 14.44
C ASP A 11 1.22 -4.39 13.03
N ALA A 12 2.42 -3.79 12.90
CA ALA A 12 3.01 -3.38 11.62
C ALA A 12 3.53 -4.57 10.80
N THR A 13 2.62 -5.49 10.51
CA THR A 13 2.89 -6.69 9.72
C THR A 13 2.76 -6.40 8.22
N GLY A 14 3.49 -7.15 7.38
CA GLY A 14 3.36 -7.04 5.93
C GLY A 14 1.92 -7.32 5.43
N GLN A 15 1.15 -8.15 6.13
CA GLN A 15 -0.26 -8.38 5.80
C GLN A 15 -1.12 -7.13 6.03
N VAL A 16 -0.87 -6.37 7.11
CA VAL A 16 -1.56 -5.10 7.35
C VAL A 16 -1.23 -4.09 6.26
N VAL A 17 0.04 -4.00 5.85
CA VAL A 17 0.47 -3.11 4.75
C VAL A 17 -0.23 -3.47 3.43
N ARG A 18 -0.26 -4.76 3.06
CA ARG A 18 -0.97 -5.22 1.85
C ARG A 18 -2.46 -4.87 1.88
N ARG A 19 -3.14 -5.08 3.02
CA ARG A 19 -4.56 -4.73 3.17
C ARG A 19 -4.79 -3.23 3.08
N ALA A 20 -3.92 -2.42 3.69
CA ALA A 20 -4.02 -0.96 3.62
C ALA A 20 -3.85 -0.44 2.19
N LEU A 21 -2.86 -0.94 1.45
CA LEU A 21 -2.64 -0.56 0.06
C LEU A 21 -3.78 -0.98 -0.86
N ALA A 22 -4.35 -2.18 -0.66
CA ALA A 22 -5.53 -2.61 -1.41
C ALA A 22 -6.75 -1.70 -1.16
N ALA A 23 -7.00 -1.35 0.11
CA ALA A 23 -8.08 -0.43 0.48
C ALA A 23 -7.86 0.98 -0.10
N LEU A 24 -6.63 1.50 -0.03
CA LEU A 24 -6.27 2.79 -0.59
C LEU A 24 -6.42 2.82 -2.12
N GLY A 25 -5.92 1.80 -2.81
CA GLY A 25 -6.05 1.66 -4.26
C GLY A 25 -7.52 1.65 -4.70
N THR A 26 -8.37 0.93 -3.95
CA THR A 26 -9.82 0.90 -4.19
C THR A 26 -10.44 2.30 -4.03
N ALA A 27 -10.08 3.03 -2.97
CA ALA A 27 -10.60 4.36 -2.71
C ALA A 27 -10.15 5.38 -3.78
N LEU A 28 -8.89 5.34 -4.21
CA LEU A 28 -8.36 6.21 -5.26
C LEU A 28 -8.99 5.91 -6.62
N ALA A 29 -9.14 4.63 -6.96
CA ALA A 29 -9.82 4.20 -8.20
C ALA A 29 -11.28 4.68 -8.22
N ALA A 30 -11.99 4.62 -7.08
CA ALA A 30 -13.34 5.13 -6.96
C ALA A 30 -13.45 6.66 -7.19
N GLN A 31 -12.34 7.39 -7.05
CA GLN A 31 -12.25 8.82 -7.40
C GLN A 31 -11.82 9.08 -8.85
N GLY A 32 -11.71 8.03 -9.68
CA GLY A 32 -11.30 8.15 -11.08
C GLY A 32 -9.79 8.33 -11.28
N LEU A 33 -8.99 8.11 -10.24
CA LEU A 33 -7.53 8.17 -10.35
C LEU A 33 -6.99 6.86 -10.93
N THR A 34 -5.97 6.98 -11.78
CA THR A 34 -5.21 5.83 -12.25
C THR A 34 -4.36 5.28 -11.12
N VAL A 35 -4.50 3.99 -10.84
CA VAL A 35 -3.75 3.26 -9.82
C VAL A 35 -3.14 2.00 -10.40
N ASP A 36 -2.03 1.54 -9.82
CA ASP A 36 -1.37 0.27 -10.17
C ASP A 36 -1.25 -0.61 -8.91
N PRO A 37 -2.27 -1.45 -8.62
CA PRO A 37 -2.26 -2.30 -7.44
C PRO A 37 -1.17 -3.38 -7.49
N GLU A 38 -0.86 -3.91 -8.67
CA GLU A 38 0.16 -4.95 -8.85
C GLU A 38 1.55 -4.39 -8.55
N ALA A 39 1.90 -3.23 -9.10
CA ALA A 39 3.16 -2.56 -8.78
C ALA A 39 3.25 -2.19 -7.29
N ALA A 40 2.13 -1.79 -6.68
CA ALA A 40 2.08 -1.51 -5.25
C ALA A 40 2.32 -2.77 -4.39
N MET A 41 1.81 -3.94 -4.80
CA MET A 41 2.09 -5.20 -4.09
C MET A 41 3.53 -5.66 -4.29
N ALA A 42 4.06 -5.59 -5.51
CA ALA A 42 5.46 -5.91 -5.79
C ALA A 42 6.43 -5.05 -4.95
N ALA A 43 6.15 -3.75 -4.83
CA ALA A 43 6.95 -2.84 -4.02
C ALA A 43 6.96 -3.20 -2.53
N VAL A 44 5.89 -3.80 -1.99
CA VAL A 44 5.87 -4.29 -0.61
C VAL A 44 6.78 -5.51 -0.45
N ASP A 45 6.75 -6.42 -1.41
CA ASP A 45 7.51 -7.67 -1.34
C ASP A 45 9.02 -7.46 -1.62
N GLU A 46 9.38 -6.43 -2.41
CA GLU A 46 10.77 -5.99 -2.61
C GLU A 46 11.36 -5.24 -1.41
N PHE A 47 10.52 -4.67 -0.54
CA PHE A 47 10.94 -3.93 0.65
C PHE A 47 11.29 -4.89 1.79
N VAL A 48 12.40 -5.63 1.63
CA VAL A 48 13.00 -6.44 2.69
C VAL A 48 13.84 -5.52 3.59
N LEU A 49 13.49 -5.47 4.88
CA LEU A 49 14.24 -4.76 5.94
C LEU A 49 15.56 -5.47 6.26
#